data_AF-A0A975YHS1-F1
#
_entry.id   AF-A0A975YHS1-F1
#
_cell.length_a   1.000
_cell.length_b   1.000
_cell.length_c   1.000
_cell.angle_alpha   90.00
_cell.angle_beta   90.00
_cell.angle_gamma   90.00
#
_symmetry.space_group_name_H-M   'P 1'
#
loop_
_entity.id
_entity.type
_entity.pdbx_description
1 polymer ?
#
loop_
_entity_poly.entity_id
_entity_poly.type
_entity_poly.pdbx_seq_one_letter_code
_entity_poly.pdbx_strand_id
1 'polypeptide(L)'
;MWKYLIPLALVAAPAAAQDGPFSEGSEARSWNLAWEQPARFEATVVDMLCEVAGDCDNACAAGRQLGLLRAADGVLTYPNKNNQGIFTGAAVDLAPFCQMDVEVDGLLIEDDYIGATNVYQVQRVRLLGDEDWTTANGWTDAWAEDFPEAAAQDGRWYRNDPRVLALIEADGYLGTGETWQEAWELTQ
;
A
#
# COMPACT_ATOMS: atom_id res chain seq x y z
N MET A 1 -8.52 58.02 35.76
CA MET A 1 -8.46 56.54 35.81
C MET A 1 -8.82 56.00 34.43
N TRP A 2 -7.85 55.81 33.55
CA TRP A 2 -8.08 55.13 32.26
C TRP A 2 -6.98 54.09 32.09
N LYS A 3 -7.32 52.84 32.43
CA LYS A 3 -6.48 51.67 32.24
C LYS A 3 -6.49 51.34 30.75
N TYR A 4 -5.34 51.46 30.10
CA TYR A 4 -5.13 50.95 28.75
C TYR A 4 -5.16 49.42 28.79
N LEU A 5 -6.20 48.84 28.20
CA LEU A 5 -6.28 47.42 27.87
C LEU A 5 -5.41 47.19 26.63
N ILE A 6 -4.34 46.41 26.78
CA ILE A 6 -3.55 45.90 25.66
C ILE A 6 -4.38 44.77 25.02
N PRO A 7 -4.75 44.86 23.74
CA PRO A 7 -5.44 43.77 23.07
C PRO A 7 -4.45 42.60 22.90
N LEU A 8 -4.78 41.46 23.51
CA LEU A 8 -4.06 40.20 23.32
C LEU A 8 -4.38 39.72 21.90
N ALA A 9 -3.42 39.85 20.98
CA ALA A 9 -3.53 39.26 19.65
C ALA A 9 -3.50 37.73 19.78
N LEU A 10 -4.64 37.09 19.55
CA LEU A 10 -4.73 35.66 19.31
C LEU A 10 -3.95 35.36 18.02
N VAL A 11 -2.72 34.89 18.17
CA VAL A 11 -1.99 34.26 17.06
C VAL A 11 -2.74 32.96 16.77
N ALA A 12 -3.57 32.97 15.73
CA ALA A 12 -4.09 31.75 15.15
C ALA A 12 -2.90 30.95 14.63
N ALA A 13 -2.55 29.86 15.31
CA ALA A 13 -1.64 28.87 14.74
C ALA A 13 -2.24 28.38 13.42
N PRO A 14 -1.43 28.20 12.36
CA PRO A 14 -1.93 27.64 11.11
C PRO A 14 -2.56 26.29 11.42
N ALA A 15 -3.77 26.08 10.90
CA ALA A 15 -4.50 24.83 11.05
C ALA A 15 -3.65 23.67 10.53
N ALA A 16 -3.11 22.86 11.44
CA ALA A 16 -2.56 21.55 11.13
C ALA A 16 -3.73 20.60 10.88
N ALA A 17 -4.39 20.76 9.73
CA ALA A 17 -5.53 19.96 9.31
C ALA A 17 -5.10 18.68 8.57
N GLN A 18 -3.84 18.27 8.71
CA GLN A 18 -3.26 17.06 8.11
C GLN A 18 -2.49 16.19 9.11
N ASP A 19 -2.66 16.46 10.41
CA ASP A 19 -1.97 15.70 11.45
C ASP A 19 -2.89 14.55 11.90
N GLY A 20 -2.92 13.49 11.10
CA GLY A 20 -3.45 12.20 11.52
C GLY A 20 -2.65 11.62 12.70
N PRO A 21 -3.15 10.56 13.37
CA PRO A 21 -2.57 10.03 14.60
C PRO A 21 -1.11 9.55 14.47
N PHE A 22 -0.62 9.33 13.25
CA PHE A 22 0.73 8.85 12.95
C PHE A 22 1.52 9.81 12.05
N SER A 23 1.10 11.08 11.92
CA SER A 23 1.72 12.01 10.97
C SER A 23 3.06 12.59 11.43
N GLU A 24 3.40 12.48 12.71
CA GLU A 24 4.66 13.00 13.24
C GLU A 24 5.87 12.33 12.57
N GLY A 25 6.76 13.14 11.98
CA GLY A 25 8.00 12.68 11.36
C GLY A 25 7.83 11.91 10.04
N SER A 26 6.60 11.73 9.54
CA SER A 26 6.33 11.12 8.24
C SER A 26 6.84 12.01 7.10
N GLU A 27 7.49 11.41 6.10
CA GLU A 27 7.87 12.09 4.85
C GLU A 27 7.16 11.48 3.63
N ALA A 28 6.07 10.74 3.86
CA ALA A 28 5.18 10.26 2.82
C ALA A 28 4.76 11.37 1.84
N ARG A 29 4.82 11.07 0.55
CA ARG A 29 4.43 11.97 -0.52
C ARG A 29 2.97 11.74 -0.87
N SER A 30 2.17 12.80 -0.80
CA SER A 30 0.78 12.81 -1.24
C SER A 30 0.60 12.23 -2.65
N TRP A 31 -0.44 11.41 -2.83
CA TRP A 31 -0.93 10.94 -4.14
C TRP A 31 -2.18 11.72 -4.58
N ASN A 32 -2.60 12.72 -3.81
CA ASN A 32 -3.83 13.50 -3.98
C ASN A 32 -5.10 12.63 -3.89
N LEU A 33 -5.06 11.57 -3.08
CA LEU A 33 -6.25 10.78 -2.75
C LEU A 33 -7.09 11.53 -1.71
N ALA A 34 -8.41 11.33 -1.75
CA ALA A 34 -9.28 11.84 -0.70
C ALA A 34 -8.90 11.17 0.63
N TRP A 35 -8.89 11.96 1.71
CA TRP A 35 -8.68 11.50 3.08
C TRP A 35 -7.31 10.86 3.37
N GLU A 36 -6.34 10.96 2.45
CA GLU A 36 -4.99 10.50 2.75
C GLU A 36 -4.34 11.39 3.81
N GLN A 37 -3.69 10.76 4.78
CA GLN A 37 -2.90 11.39 5.81
C GLN A 37 -1.49 10.77 5.80
N PRO A 38 -0.43 11.55 5.92
CA PRO A 38 0.91 11.01 6.14
C PRO A 38 0.90 10.18 7.44
N ALA A 39 1.53 9.01 7.42
CA ALA A 39 1.57 8.10 8.55
C ALA A 39 2.90 7.34 8.60
N ARG A 40 3.63 7.54 9.70
CA ARG A 40 4.83 6.78 10.09
C ARG A 40 4.56 6.07 11.41
N PHE A 41 4.86 4.78 11.46
CA PHE A 41 4.70 3.99 12.68
C PHE A 41 5.57 2.74 12.68
N GLU A 42 5.83 2.24 13.88
CA GLU A 42 6.48 0.95 14.12
C GLU A 42 5.46 -0.20 14.04
N ALA A 43 5.85 -1.32 13.46
CA ALA A 43 5.01 -2.51 13.34
C ALA A 43 5.85 -3.77 13.20
N THR A 44 5.28 -4.92 13.55
CA THR A 44 5.81 -6.21 13.11
C THR A 44 5.19 -6.57 11.76
N VAL A 45 6.00 -6.97 10.79
CA VAL A 45 5.46 -7.51 9.53
C VAL A 45 4.98 -8.92 9.79
N VAL A 46 3.70 -9.17 9.54
CA VAL A 46 3.03 -10.44 9.88
C VAL A 46 2.37 -11.06 8.67
N ASP A 47 2.15 -12.36 8.73
CA ASP A 47 1.37 -13.07 7.74
C ASP A 47 -0.13 -12.96 8.06
N MET A 48 -0.92 -12.38 7.16
CA MET A 48 -2.33 -12.07 7.44
C MET A 48 -3.18 -13.31 7.72
N LEU A 49 -2.88 -14.45 7.07
CA LEU A 49 -3.66 -15.67 7.27
C LEU A 49 -3.28 -16.37 8.58
N CYS A 50 -2.01 -16.26 9.01
CA CYS A 50 -1.61 -16.69 10.34
C CYS A 50 -2.32 -15.86 11.42
N GLU A 51 -2.31 -14.54 11.32
CA GLU A 51 -2.92 -13.66 12.34
C GLU A 51 -4.44 -13.80 12.42
N VAL A 52 -5.12 -13.88 11.27
CA VAL A 52 -6.58 -13.86 11.23
C VAL A 52 -7.18 -15.26 11.37
N ALA A 53 -6.54 -16.28 10.77
CA ALA A 53 -7.10 -17.63 10.67
C ALA A 53 -6.29 -18.70 11.42
N GLY A 54 -5.13 -18.36 11.98
CA GLY A 54 -4.24 -19.32 12.63
C GLY A 54 -3.48 -20.23 11.67
N ASP A 55 -3.51 -19.96 10.36
CA ASP A 55 -2.76 -20.73 9.35
C ASP A 55 -1.31 -20.26 9.31
N CYS A 56 -0.51 -20.72 10.28
CA CYS A 56 0.86 -20.28 10.47
C CYS A 56 1.93 -21.22 9.89
N ASP A 57 1.56 -22.42 9.45
CA ASP A 57 2.50 -23.42 8.93
C ASP A 57 3.24 -22.91 7.68
N ASN A 58 2.61 -22.03 6.91
CA ASN A 58 3.16 -21.41 5.71
C ASN A 58 3.39 -19.89 5.88
N ALA A 59 3.52 -19.41 7.12
CA ALA A 59 3.77 -17.99 7.37
C ALA A 59 5.02 -17.53 6.59
N CYS A 60 4.91 -16.37 5.93
CA CYS A 60 5.99 -15.79 5.12
C CYS A 60 6.40 -16.58 3.86
N ALA A 61 5.67 -17.63 3.48
CA ALA A 61 5.92 -18.31 2.21
C ALA A 61 5.63 -17.39 1.01
N ALA A 62 6.19 -17.75 -0.16
CA ALA A 62 5.92 -17.02 -1.40
C ALA A 62 4.42 -17.00 -1.71
N GLY A 63 3.92 -15.85 -2.16
CA GLY A 63 2.50 -15.63 -2.49
C GLY A 63 1.59 -15.30 -1.28
N ARG A 64 2.12 -15.29 -0.06
CA ARG A 64 1.36 -14.87 1.12
C ARG A 64 1.10 -13.38 1.13
N GLN A 65 -0.05 -12.98 1.69
CA GLN A 65 -0.36 -11.58 1.96
C GLN A 65 0.22 -11.21 3.31
N LEU A 66 0.89 -10.06 3.36
CA LEU A 66 1.55 -9.57 4.56
C LEU A 66 0.84 -8.33 5.09
N GLY A 67 0.81 -8.22 6.42
CA GLY A 67 0.23 -7.12 7.17
C GLY A 67 1.26 -6.45 8.06
N LEU A 68 0.82 -5.38 8.70
CA LEU A 68 1.59 -4.63 9.68
C LEU A 68 0.81 -4.65 10.99
N LEU A 69 1.30 -5.38 11.98
CA LEU A 69 0.75 -5.34 13.33
C LEU A 69 1.38 -4.16 14.07
N ARG A 70 0.63 -3.06 14.21
CA ARG A 70 1.16 -1.81 14.79
C ARG A 70 1.59 -2.01 16.24
N ALA A 71 2.80 -1.56 16.56
CA ALA A 71 3.32 -1.64 17.92
C ALA A 71 2.55 -0.73 18.90
N ALA A 72 2.02 0.39 18.41
CA ALA A 72 1.36 1.40 19.26
C ALA A 72 0.05 0.91 19.88
N ASP A 73 -0.72 0.08 19.17
CA ASP A 73 -2.08 -0.29 19.57
C ASP A 73 -2.52 -1.71 19.16
N GLY A 74 -1.64 -2.50 18.55
CA GLY A 74 -1.95 -3.87 18.15
C GLY A 74 -2.96 -3.97 17.00
N VAL A 75 -3.24 -2.88 16.28
CA VAL A 75 -4.13 -2.92 15.12
C VAL A 75 -3.40 -3.54 13.94
N LEU A 76 -4.01 -4.59 13.38
CA LEU A 76 -3.56 -5.21 12.14
C LEU A 76 -3.94 -4.33 10.95
N THR A 77 -2.94 -3.68 10.35
CA THR A 77 -3.08 -2.84 9.16
C THR A 77 -2.74 -3.66 7.92
N TYR A 78 -3.61 -3.67 6.92
CA TYR A 78 -3.32 -4.32 5.63
C TYR A 78 -2.81 -3.29 4.61
N PRO A 79 -1.54 -3.37 4.16
CA PRO A 79 -1.02 -2.44 3.19
C PRO A 79 -1.52 -2.79 1.78
N ASN A 80 -2.62 -2.16 1.38
CA ASN A 80 -3.27 -2.40 0.09
C ASN A 80 -2.43 -1.99 -1.12
N LYS A 81 -1.45 -1.10 -0.92
CA LYS A 81 -0.72 -0.46 -2.01
C LYS A 81 0.73 -0.16 -1.63
N ASN A 82 1.62 -0.30 -2.60
CA ASN A 82 3.01 0.16 -2.50
C ASN A 82 3.22 1.53 -3.20
N ASN A 83 4.46 2.00 -3.31
CA ASN A 83 4.80 3.29 -3.91
C ASN A 83 4.80 3.31 -5.44
N GLN A 84 4.29 2.27 -6.12
CA GLN A 84 4.23 2.26 -7.59
C GLN A 84 2.82 2.51 -8.10
N GLY A 85 2.68 3.36 -9.12
CA GLY A 85 1.40 3.65 -9.78
C GLY A 85 0.82 2.54 -10.66
N ILE A 86 1.16 1.26 -10.42
CA ILE A 86 0.80 0.12 -11.29
C ILE A 86 -0.15 -0.90 -10.64
N PHE A 87 -1.03 -0.47 -9.73
CA PHE A 87 -2.05 -1.31 -9.07
C PHE A 87 -1.53 -2.56 -8.34
N THR A 88 -0.26 -2.55 -7.96
CA THR A 88 0.41 -3.57 -7.13
C THR A 88 0.21 -3.33 -5.62
N GLY A 89 -0.01 -4.40 -4.86
CA GLY A 89 0.03 -4.36 -3.40
C GLY A 89 1.47 -4.27 -2.87
N ALA A 90 1.63 -4.36 -1.55
CA ALA A 90 2.94 -4.25 -0.88
C ALA A 90 3.58 -5.59 -0.48
N ALA A 91 2.96 -6.72 -0.79
CA ALA A 91 3.44 -8.03 -0.31
C ALA A 91 4.89 -8.32 -0.71
N VAL A 92 5.30 -7.98 -1.95
CA VAL A 92 6.68 -8.16 -2.43
C VAL A 92 7.65 -7.26 -1.65
N ASP A 93 7.26 -6.01 -1.39
CA ASP A 93 8.09 -5.03 -0.67
C ASP A 93 8.26 -5.37 0.81
N LEU A 94 7.27 -6.05 1.41
CA LEU A 94 7.28 -6.46 2.82
C LEU A 94 7.86 -7.86 3.05
N ALA A 95 7.89 -8.72 2.03
CA ALA A 95 8.37 -10.09 2.15
C ALA A 95 9.78 -10.22 2.78
N PRO A 96 10.76 -9.36 2.45
CA PRO A 96 12.08 -9.41 3.09
C PRO A 96 12.07 -9.15 4.61
N PHE A 97 11.01 -8.54 5.12
CA PHE A 97 10.87 -8.12 6.51
C PHE A 97 9.91 -9.00 7.31
N CYS A 98 9.38 -10.08 6.74
CA CYS A 98 8.38 -10.91 7.41
C CYS A 98 8.87 -11.44 8.77
N GLN A 99 8.04 -11.31 9.80
CA GLN A 99 8.33 -11.58 11.22
C GLN A 99 9.40 -10.67 11.85
N MET A 100 9.72 -9.54 11.22
CA MET A 100 10.64 -8.55 11.76
C MET A 100 9.89 -7.29 12.18
N ASP A 101 10.45 -6.61 13.17
CA ASP A 101 10.00 -5.29 13.57
C ASP A 101 10.59 -4.25 12.61
N VAL A 102 9.70 -3.40 12.10
CA VAL A 102 10.00 -2.38 11.11
C VAL A 102 9.45 -1.03 11.53
N GLU A 103 10.01 0.01 10.95
CA GLU A 103 9.33 1.29 10.82
C GLU A 103 8.87 1.43 9.36
N VAL A 104 7.61 1.81 9.18
CA VAL A 104 7.03 2.11 7.87
C VAL A 104 6.64 3.57 7.78
N ASP A 105 6.61 4.09 6.56
CA ASP A 105 6.15 5.45 6.29
C ASP A 105 5.40 5.48 4.94
N GLY A 106 4.26 6.15 4.92
CA GLY A 106 3.29 6.06 3.85
C GLY A 106 2.03 6.88 4.08
N LEU A 107 0.97 6.55 3.34
CA LEU A 107 -0.31 7.24 3.42
C LEU A 107 -1.35 6.33 4.06
N LEU A 108 -1.95 6.80 5.15
CA LEU A 108 -3.09 6.17 5.82
C LEU A 108 -4.37 6.87 5.38
N ILE A 109 -5.38 6.10 5.03
CA ILE A 109 -6.72 6.59 4.68
C ILE A 109 -7.70 6.04 5.70
N GLU A 110 -8.49 6.96 6.25
CA GLU A 110 -9.69 6.70 7.03
C GLU A 110 -10.84 7.48 6.40
N ASP A 111 -11.94 6.80 6.08
CA ASP A 111 -13.13 7.41 5.49
C ASP A 111 -14.40 6.79 6.10
N ASP A 112 -14.99 7.51 7.05
CA ASP A 112 -16.22 7.13 7.74
C ASP A 112 -17.41 6.93 6.79
N TYR A 113 -17.44 7.63 5.64
CA TYR A 113 -18.56 7.55 4.71
C TYR A 113 -18.68 6.16 4.07
N ILE A 114 -17.55 5.53 3.75
CA ILE A 114 -17.48 4.18 3.19
C ILE A 114 -17.05 3.12 4.21
N GLY A 115 -16.78 3.52 5.46
CA GLY A 115 -16.26 2.64 6.51
C GLY A 115 -14.84 2.15 6.23
N ALA A 116 -14.03 2.92 5.50
CA ALA A 116 -12.63 2.60 5.30
C ALA A 116 -11.85 2.94 6.56
N THR A 117 -11.21 1.93 7.16
CA THR A 117 -10.37 2.10 8.34
C THR A 117 -9.05 1.40 8.10
N ASN A 118 -7.94 2.05 8.45
CA ASN A 118 -6.59 1.51 8.29
C ASN A 118 -6.24 1.07 6.86
N VAL A 119 -6.74 1.78 5.84
CA VAL A 119 -6.31 1.56 4.46
C VAL A 119 -4.95 2.22 4.30
N TYR A 120 -3.90 1.42 4.09
CA TYR A 120 -2.54 1.93 4.12
C TYR A 120 -1.82 1.70 2.78
N GLN A 121 -1.14 2.75 2.33
CA GLN A 121 -0.17 2.69 1.25
C GLN A 121 1.22 2.86 1.85
N VAL A 122 2.03 1.80 1.84
CA VAL A 122 3.43 1.91 2.26
C VAL A 122 4.26 2.54 1.14
N GLN A 123 5.06 3.55 1.48
CA GLN A 123 5.99 4.18 0.53
C GLN A 123 7.43 3.78 0.78
N ARG A 124 7.78 3.54 2.05
CA ARG A 124 9.09 3.08 2.46
C ARG A 124 9.02 2.27 3.76
N VAL A 125 10.00 1.41 3.94
CA VAL A 125 10.15 0.50 5.07
C VAL A 125 11.62 0.39 5.45
N ARG A 126 11.91 0.25 6.74
CA ARG A 126 13.24 -0.08 7.27
C ARG A 126 13.10 -0.99 8.48
N LEU A 127 14.14 -1.76 8.80
CA LEU A 127 14.18 -2.47 10.07
C LEU A 127 14.17 -1.47 11.23
N LEU A 128 13.54 -1.85 12.33
CA LEU A 128 13.48 -0.99 13.50
C LEU A 128 14.90 -0.74 14.04
N GLY A 129 15.29 0.53 14.12
CA GLY A 129 16.63 0.95 14.56
C GLY A 129 17.65 1.16 13.43
N ASP A 130 17.34 0.77 12.18
CA ASP A 130 18.19 1.07 11.03
C ASP A 130 18.03 2.53 10.58
N GLU A 131 19.06 3.09 9.95
CA GLU A 131 19.01 4.44 9.39
C GLU A 131 18.48 4.44 7.95
N ASP A 132 18.77 3.38 7.19
CA ASP A 132 18.50 3.32 5.75
C ASP A 132 17.08 2.88 5.43
N TRP A 133 16.43 3.62 4.53
CA TRP A 133 15.08 3.32 4.06
C TRP A 133 15.10 2.54 2.74
N THR A 134 14.32 1.47 2.68
CA THR A 134 13.96 0.80 1.43
C THR A 134 12.69 1.43 0.87
N THR A 135 12.70 1.83 -0.39
CA THR A 135 11.47 2.30 -1.06
C THR A 135 10.59 1.09 -1.39
N ALA A 136 9.30 1.15 -1.08
CA ALA A 136 8.35 0.09 -1.41
C ALA A 136 7.93 0.19 -2.88
N ASN A 137 8.82 -0.15 -3.80
CA ASN A 137 8.56 -0.13 -5.24
C ASN A 137 9.19 -1.28 -6.03
N GLY A 138 9.51 -2.39 -5.36
CA GLY A 138 10.25 -3.51 -5.92
C GLY A 138 9.43 -4.49 -6.77
N TRP A 139 8.10 -4.32 -6.87
CA TRP A 139 7.25 -5.32 -7.56
C TRP A 139 7.64 -5.54 -9.02
N THR A 140 7.94 -4.47 -9.77
CA THR A 140 8.30 -4.61 -11.20
C THR A 140 9.64 -5.33 -11.36
N ASP A 141 10.57 -5.10 -10.45
CA ASP A 141 11.89 -5.75 -10.49
C ASP A 141 11.75 -7.24 -10.17
N ALA A 142 10.96 -7.58 -9.16
CA ALA A 142 10.63 -8.98 -8.85
C ALA A 142 9.91 -9.68 -10.01
N TRP A 143 8.95 -9.00 -10.64
CA TRP A 143 8.28 -9.53 -11.84
C TRP A 143 9.26 -9.76 -13.00
N ALA A 144 10.21 -8.84 -13.20
CA ALA A 144 11.20 -8.97 -14.26
C ALA A 144 12.21 -10.10 -13.99
N GLU A 145 12.51 -10.38 -12.72
CA GLU A 145 13.33 -11.54 -12.32
C GLU A 145 12.62 -12.86 -12.60
N ASP A 146 11.32 -12.95 -12.30
CA ASP A 146 10.50 -14.14 -12.57
C ASP A 146 10.24 -14.35 -14.08
N PHE A 147 10.16 -13.26 -14.85
CA PHE A 147 9.78 -13.29 -16.27
C PHE A 147 10.74 -12.48 -17.16
N PRO A 148 12.03 -12.85 -17.26
CA PRO A 148 13.04 -12.05 -17.96
C PRO A 148 12.76 -11.89 -19.45
N GLU A 149 12.21 -12.93 -20.11
CA GLU A 149 11.82 -12.87 -21.52
C GLU A 149 10.63 -11.94 -21.77
N ALA A 150 9.69 -11.86 -20.82
CA ALA A 150 8.56 -10.94 -20.89
C ALA A 150 9.00 -9.48 -20.63
N ALA A 151 9.89 -9.29 -19.66
CA ALA A 151 10.44 -7.98 -19.30
C ALA A 151 11.31 -7.38 -20.42
N ALA A 152 11.93 -8.21 -21.26
CA ALA A 152 12.71 -7.77 -22.42
C ALA A 152 11.84 -7.26 -23.59
N GLN A 153 10.54 -7.51 -23.58
CA GLN A 153 9.63 -7.06 -24.63
C GLN A 153 9.16 -5.62 -24.40
N ASP A 154 8.97 -4.87 -25.49
CA ASP A 154 8.43 -3.52 -25.44
C ASP A 154 6.99 -3.51 -24.88
N GLY A 155 6.66 -2.50 -24.09
CA GLY A 155 5.29 -2.24 -23.65
C GLY A 155 5.09 -2.18 -22.13
N ARG A 156 3.83 -2.30 -21.70
CA ARG A 156 3.46 -2.34 -20.27
C ARG A 156 3.58 -3.79 -19.78
N TRP A 157 4.07 -4.00 -18.56
CA TRP A 157 4.30 -5.33 -17.98
C TRP A 157 3.10 -6.29 -18.18
N TYR A 158 1.88 -5.82 -17.91
CA TYR A 158 0.67 -6.65 -17.96
C TYR A 158 0.30 -7.13 -19.37
N ARG A 159 0.83 -6.50 -20.42
CA ARG A 159 0.64 -6.96 -21.80
C ARG A 159 1.58 -8.10 -22.18
N ASN A 160 2.70 -8.20 -21.49
CA ASN A 160 3.73 -9.19 -21.76
C ASN A 160 3.77 -10.30 -20.69
N ASP A 161 3.05 -10.12 -19.58
CA ASP A 161 2.96 -11.10 -18.50
C ASP A 161 2.37 -12.43 -19.01
N PRO A 162 3.10 -13.55 -18.92
CA PRO A 162 2.67 -14.82 -19.49
C PRO A 162 1.40 -15.37 -18.82
N ARG A 163 1.12 -14.99 -17.57
CA ARG A 163 -0.09 -15.41 -16.86
C ARG A 163 -1.31 -14.67 -17.39
N VAL A 164 -1.17 -13.37 -17.66
CA VAL A 164 -2.23 -12.56 -18.28
C VAL A 164 -2.51 -13.07 -19.70
N LEU A 165 -1.46 -13.33 -20.48
CA LEU A 165 -1.60 -13.87 -21.84
C LEU A 165 -2.27 -15.24 -21.84
N ALA A 166 -1.92 -16.13 -20.91
CA ALA A 166 -2.56 -17.44 -20.77
C ALA A 166 -4.05 -17.33 -20.41
N LEU A 167 -4.44 -16.39 -19.55
CA LEU A 167 -5.85 -16.13 -19.23
C LEU A 167 -6.62 -15.60 -20.44
N ILE A 168 -6.03 -14.71 -21.23
CA ILE A 168 -6.65 -14.20 -22.46
C ILE A 168 -6.80 -15.31 -23.51
N GLU A 169 -5.81 -16.19 -23.63
CA GLU A 169 -5.90 -17.35 -24.54
C GLU A 169 -7.00 -18.32 -24.12
N ALA A 170 -7.16 -18.55 -22.82
CA ALA A 170 -8.17 -19.46 -22.28
C ALA A 170 -9.60 -18.90 -22.37
N ASP A 171 -9.79 -17.64 -21.96
CA ASP A 171 -11.11 -17.09 -21.65
C ASP A 171 -11.47 -15.84 -22.48
N GLY A 172 -10.61 -15.47 -23.45
CA GLY A 172 -10.76 -14.24 -24.21
C GLY A 172 -10.51 -12.98 -23.38
N TYR A 173 -10.54 -11.81 -24.03
CA TYR A 173 -10.25 -10.53 -23.36
C TYR A 173 -11.27 -10.14 -22.27
N LEU A 174 -12.48 -10.69 -22.32
CA LEU A 174 -13.56 -10.37 -21.40
C LEU A 174 -13.73 -11.42 -20.30
N GLY A 175 -12.99 -12.54 -20.36
CA GLY A 175 -13.10 -13.64 -19.39
C GLY A 175 -14.37 -14.47 -19.54
N THR A 176 -15.08 -14.34 -20.65
CA THR A 176 -16.36 -15.02 -20.92
C THR A 176 -16.25 -16.06 -22.04
N GLY A 177 -15.08 -16.19 -22.66
CA GLY A 177 -14.79 -17.12 -23.75
C GLY A 177 -15.12 -16.57 -25.13
N GLU A 178 -15.95 -15.54 -25.22
CA GLU A 178 -16.22 -14.83 -26.47
C GLU A 178 -15.07 -13.90 -26.87
N THR A 179 -14.90 -13.73 -28.18
CA THR A 179 -14.18 -12.60 -28.75
C THR A 179 -14.87 -11.28 -28.39
N TRP A 180 -14.14 -10.16 -28.46
CA TRP A 180 -14.73 -8.84 -28.18
C TRP A 180 -15.89 -8.52 -29.13
N GLN A 181 -15.87 -9.04 -30.37
CA GLN A 181 -16.94 -8.88 -31.35
C GLN A 181 -18.20 -9.64 -30.94
N GLU A 182 -18.06 -10.90 -30.56
CA GLU A 182 -19.18 -11.75 -30.11
C GLU A 182 -19.85 -11.17 -28.85
N ALA A 183 -19.06 -10.71 -27.88
CA ALA A 183 -19.60 -10.05 -26.69
C ALA A 183 -20.29 -8.71 -27.01
N TRP A 184 -19.77 -7.94 -27.96
CA TRP A 184 -20.42 -6.70 -28.42
C TRP A 184 -21.77 -7.00 -29.05
N GLU A 185 -21.86 -8.00 -29.92
CA GLU A 185 -23.09 -8.40 -30.61
C GLU A 185 -24.18 -8.88 -29.63
N LEU A 186 -23.81 -9.57 -28.54
CA LEU A 186 -24.74 -10.03 -27.50
C LEU A 186 -25.39 -8.90 -26.67
N THR A 187 -24.82 -7.69 -26.70
CA THR A 187 -25.30 -6.52 -25.92
C THR A 187 -26.11 -5.52 -26.73
N GLN A 188 -26.31 -5.77 -28.03
CA GLN A 188 -27.17 -4.97 -28.91
C GLN A 188 -28.62 -5.49 -28.91
#